data_AF-A0A2E2EGA5-F1
#
_entry.id   AF-A0A2E2EGA5-F1
#
_cell.length_a   1.000
_cell.length_b   1.000
_cell.length_c   1.000
_cell.angle_alpha   90.00
_cell.angle_beta   90.00
_cell.angle_gamma   90.00
#
_symmetry.space_group_name_H-M   'P 1'
#
loop_
_entity.id
_entity.type
_entity.pdbx_description
1 polymer ?
#
loop_
_entity_poly.entity_id
_entity_poly.type
_entity_poly.pdbx_seq_one_letter_code
_entity_poly.pdbx_strand_id
1 'polypeptide(L)'
;MNLAVCVEPNKNPHKKHDYKIWYLELDHRSRVISIGVKTKEELVKSVLTNFRQTGKTNWRCFQKDQEASTEISVYDFIAMNSFENTHFGQLPTLSEFQDTLNALESNFELRSIA
;
A
#
# COMPACT_ATOMS: atom_id res chain seq x y z
N MET A 1 8.20 3.73 7.96
CA MET A 1 6.72 3.55 7.92
C MET A 1 6.38 3.08 6.52
N ASN A 2 5.53 2.07 6.34
CA ASN A 2 5.25 1.52 5.01
C ASN A 2 3.88 1.99 4.53
N LEU A 3 3.80 2.42 3.28
CA LEU A 3 2.59 2.98 2.69
C LEU A 3 2.18 2.08 1.53
N ALA A 4 1.10 1.33 1.68
CA ALA A 4 0.50 0.54 0.62
C ALA A 4 -0.15 1.49 -0.39
N VAL A 5 0.29 1.43 -1.64
CA VAL A 5 -0.25 2.28 -2.68
C VAL A 5 -0.43 1.42 -3.92
N CYS A 6 -1.70 1.10 -4.17
CA CYS A 6 -2.22 0.26 -5.24
C CYS A 6 -2.12 -1.26 -5.05
N VAL A 7 -3.18 -1.92 -5.53
CA VAL A 7 -3.25 -3.36 -5.70
C VAL A 7 -3.34 -3.61 -7.20
N GLU A 8 -2.43 -4.42 -7.73
CA GLU A 8 -2.52 -4.95 -9.08
C GLU A 8 -3.30 -6.27 -9.04
N PRO A 9 -4.58 -6.29 -9.46
CA PRO A 9 -5.35 -7.51 -9.53
C PRO A 9 -4.76 -8.46 -10.57
N ASN A 10 -4.90 -9.77 -10.34
CA ASN A 10 -4.46 -10.76 -11.32
C ASN A 10 -5.18 -10.54 -12.67
N LYS A 11 -4.42 -10.61 -13.77
CA LYS A 11 -4.96 -10.53 -15.13
C LYS A 11 -5.92 -11.70 -15.43
N ASN A 12 -5.85 -12.79 -14.67
CA ASN A 12 -6.76 -13.92 -14.79
C ASN A 12 -8.03 -13.72 -13.93
N PRO A 13 -9.24 -13.66 -14.55
CA PRO A 13 -10.52 -13.48 -13.84
C PRO A 13 -10.83 -14.57 -12.80
N HIS A 14 -10.19 -15.73 -12.89
CA HIS A 14 -10.36 -16.84 -11.95
C HIS A 14 -9.37 -16.80 -10.77
N LYS A 15 -8.40 -15.88 -10.78
CA LYS A 15 -7.40 -15.68 -9.71
C LYS A 15 -7.48 -14.27 -9.11
N LYS A 16 -8.68 -13.70 -8.99
CA LYS A 16 -8.89 -12.34 -8.45
C LYS A 16 -8.29 -12.12 -7.05
N HIS A 17 -8.07 -13.21 -6.31
CA HIS A 17 -7.52 -13.20 -4.96
C HIS A 17 -5.97 -13.13 -4.92
N ASP A 18 -5.30 -13.40 -6.04
CA ASP A 18 -3.85 -13.40 -6.16
C ASP A 18 -3.38 -12.07 -6.77
N TYR A 19 -3.40 -11.04 -5.93
CA TYR A 19 -3.07 -9.69 -6.30
C TYR A 19 -1.77 -9.22 -5.66
N LYS A 20 -1.02 -8.38 -6.39
CA LYS A 20 0.21 -7.78 -5.90
C LYS A 20 -0.09 -6.45 -5.25
N ILE A 21 0.56 -6.16 -4.14
CA ILE A 21 0.49 -4.87 -3.46
C ILE A 21 1.78 -4.13 -3.76
N TRP A 22 1.65 -2.97 -4.39
CA TRP A 22 2.74 -2.04 -4.53
C TRP A 22 2.76 -1.12 -3.31
N TYR A 23 3.95 -0.72 -2.88
CA TYR A 23 4.09 0.10 -1.68
C TYR A 23 5.29 1.04 -1.75
N LEU A 24 5.16 2.14 -1.05
CA LEU A 24 6.21 3.11 -0.79
C LEU A 24 6.79 2.87 0.60
N GLU A 25 8.12 2.89 0.70
CA GLU A 25 8.79 2.93 1.98
C GLU A 25 9.11 4.38 2.33
N LEU A 26 8.71 4.79 3.55
CA LEU A 26 8.99 6.11 4.07
C LEU A 26 10.03 6.08 5.19
N ASP A 27 10.94 7.06 5.17
CA ASP A 27 11.85 7.33 6.28
C ASP A 27 11.13 7.98 7.49
N HIS A 28 11.90 8.26 8.54
CA HIS A 28 11.42 8.90 9.77
C HIS A 28 10.93 10.35 9.57
N ARG A 29 11.19 10.96 8.40
CA ARG A 29 10.72 12.30 8.01
C ARG A 29 9.57 12.25 7.01
N SER A 30 8.96 11.07 6.81
CA SER A 30 7.88 10.84 5.84
C SER A 30 8.30 11.07 4.39
N ARG A 31 9.59 10.92 4.07
CA ARG A 31 10.09 10.99 2.70
C ARG A 31 10.11 9.59 2.09
N VAL A 32 9.69 9.48 0.83
CA VAL A 32 9.79 8.25 0.05
C VAL A 32 11.27 7.93 -0.17
N ILE A 33 11.68 6.71 0.20
CA ILE A 33 13.05 6.22 0.03
C ILE A 33 13.14 4.99 -0.88
N SER A 34 12.05 4.25 -1.05
CA SER A 34 12.01 3.08 -1.92
C SER A 34 10.58 2.76 -2.38
N ILE A 35 10.49 1.99 -3.47
CA ILE A 35 9.26 1.40 -3.99
C ILE A 35 9.44 -0.11 -3.97
N GLY A 36 8.43 -0.84 -3.50
CA GLY A 36 8.46 -2.29 -3.43
C GLY A 36 7.15 -2.94 -3.84
N VAL A 37 7.21 -4.26 -3.98
CA VAL A 37 6.06 -5.12 -4.29
C VAL A 37 6.01 -6.25 -3.29
N LYS A 38 4.82 -6.56 -2.78
CA LYS A 38 4.53 -7.70 -1.91
C LYS A 38 3.32 -8.47 -2.39
N THR A 39 3.27 -9.76 -2.09
CA THR A 39 2.01 -10.52 -2.18
C THR A 39 1.10 -10.17 -1.00
N LYS A 40 -0.17 -10.57 -1.09
CA LYS A 40 -1.13 -10.46 0.00
C LYS A 40 -0.60 -11.10 1.28
N GLU A 41 -0.06 -12.31 1.18
CA GLU A 41 0.45 -13.09 2.31
C GLU A 41 1.64 -12.40 2.98
N GLU A 42 2.54 -11.82 2.18
CA GLU A 42 3.69 -11.08 2.68
C GLU A 42 3.27 -9.81 3.43
N LEU A 43 2.27 -9.08 2.92
CA LEU A 43 1.70 -7.93 3.61
C LEU A 43 1.05 -8.34 4.93
N VAL A 44 0.20 -9.36 4.91
CA VAL A 44 -0.49 -9.86 6.12
C VAL A 44 0.54 -10.27 7.18
N LYS A 45 1.57 -11.01 6.77
CA LYS A 45 2.67 -11.41 7.67
C LYS A 45 3.36 -10.17 8.26
N SER A 46 3.69 -9.17 7.43
CA SER A 46 4.32 -7.93 7.89
C SER A 46 3.44 -7.15 8.87
N VAL A 47 2.15 -7.00 8.57
CA VAL A 47 1.15 -6.32 9.42
C VAL A 47 1.05 -7.01 10.78
N LEU A 48 0.92 -8.34 10.80
CA LEU A 48 0.83 -9.12 12.04
C LEU A 48 2.12 -9.08 12.86
N THR A 49 3.28 -9.17 12.21
CA THR A 49 4.59 -9.06 12.88
C THR A 49 4.76 -7.68 13.52
N ASN A 50 4.49 -6.60 12.79
CA ASN A 50 4.60 -5.24 13.31
C ASN A 50 3.64 -5.01 14.48
N PHE A 51 2.39 -5.50 14.37
CA PHE A 51 1.40 -5.37 15.42
C PHE A 51 1.81 -6.12 16.69
N ARG A 52 2.32 -7.35 16.57
CA ARG A 52 2.83 -8.13 17.71
C ARG A 52 4.00 -7.44 18.42
N GLN A 53 4.87 -6.76 17.69
CA GLN A 53 6.07 -6.13 18.24
C GLN A 53 5.80 -4.73 18.82
N THR A 54 4.90 -3.96 18.22
CA THR A 54 4.75 -2.52 18.49
C THR A 54 3.34 -2.08 18.87
N GLY A 55 2.35 -2.98 18.77
CA GLY A 55 0.93 -2.67 18.90
C GLY A 55 0.35 -1.88 17.71
N LYS A 56 1.15 -1.62 16.66
CA LYS A 56 0.76 -0.87 15.46
C LYS A 56 1.14 -1.63 14.20
N THR A 57 0.38 -1.46 13.12
CA THR A 57 0.67 -2.16 11.86
C THR A 57 1.78 -1.47 11.07
N ASN A 58 1.92 -0.15 11.22
CA ASN A 58 2.81 0.72 10.44
C ASN A 58 2.53 0.70 8.93
N TRP A 59 1.32 0.24 8.55
CA TRP A 59 0.85 0.18 7.17
C TRP A 59 -0.32 1.13 6.98
N ARG A 60 -0.30 1.91 5.90
CA ARG A 60 -1.40 2.81 5.52
C ARG A 60 -1.72 2.65 4.05
N CYS A 61 -2.95 2.87 3.63
CA CYS A 61 -3.35 2.85 2.22
C CYS A 61 -3.92 4.19 1.76
N PHE A 62 -3.65 4.59 0.53
CA PHE A 62 -4.38 5.67 -0.14
C PHE A 62 -5.55 5.08 -0.92
N GLN A 63 -6.74 5.57 -0.63
CA GLN A 63 -7.96 5.18 -1.31
C GLN A 63 -8.29 6.20 -2.40
N LYS A 64 -8.99 5.76 -3.44
CA LYS A 64 -9.56 6.65 -4.45
C LYS A 64 -10.41 7.71 -3.75
N ASP A 65 -10.30 8.94 -4.23
CA ASP A 65 -11.06 10.09 -3.75
C ASP A 65 -10.84 10.46 -2.27
N GLN A 66 -9.81 9.91 -1.62
CA GLN A 66 -9.42 10.26 -0.25
C GLN A 66 -8.11 11.05 -0.25
N GLU A 67 -8.13 12.27 0.30
CA GLU A 67 -6.94 13.12 0.42
C GLU A 67 -5.93 12.57 1.45
N ALA A 68 -6.43 11.85 2.46
CA ALA A 68 -5.61 11.28 3.52
C ALA A 68 -5.45 9.76 3.35
N SER A 69 -4.27 9.24 3.72
CA SER A 69 -4.09 7.80 3.84
C SER A 69 -4.81 7.27 5.08
N THR A 70 -5.34 6.05 5.00
CA THR A 70 -6.02 5.33 6.09
C THR A 70 -5.12 4.25 6.64
N GLU A 71 -5.12 4.01 7.95
CA GLU A 71 -4.35 2.91 8.54
C GLU A 71 -4.92 1.56 8.12
N ILE A 72 -4.04 0.62 7.76
CA ILE A 72 -4.41 -0.78 7.53
C ILE A 72 -4.41 -1.46 8.90
N SER A 73 -5.56 -2.01 9.28
CA SER A 73 -5.76 -2.68 10.56
C SER A 73 -5.51 -4.19 10.45
N VAL A 74 -5.06 -4.80 11.55
CA VAL A 74 -5.04 -6.27 11.66
C VAL A 74 -6.44 -6.87 11.53
N TYR A 75 -7.46 -6.13 11.99
CA TYR A 75 -8.86 -6.58 11.93
C TYR A 75 -9.38 -6.69 10.51
N ASP A 76 -8.85 -5.88 9.58
CA ASP A 76 -9.24 -5.94 8.18
C ASP A 76 -9.00 -7.34 7.62
N PHE A 77 -7.90 -7.99 8.02
CA PHE A 77 -7.54 -9.33 7.55
C PHE A 77 -8.13 -10.48 8.38
N ILE A 78 -8.53 -10.23 9.63
CA ILE A 78 -9.08 -11.25 10.53
C ILE A 78 -10.60 -11.36 10.36
N ALA A 79 -11.30 -10.25 10.14
CA ALA A 79 -12.75 -10.18 10.23
C ALA A 79 -13.50 -10.24 8.88
N MET A 80 -12.82 -10.10 7.74
CA MET A 80 -13.46 -10.05 6.41
C MET A 80 -12.93 -11.13 5.47
N ASN A 81 -13.82 -11.61 4.58
CA ASN A 81 -13.59 -12.58 3.51
C ASN A 81 -12.13 -12.60 3.06
N SER A 82 -11.33 -13.55 3.58
CA SER A 82 -9.89 -13.64 3.36
C SER A 82 -9.50 -13.81 1.89
N PHE A 83 -10.48 -14.00 1.02
CA PHE A 83 -10.32 -14.09 -0.42
C PHE A 83 -10.50 -12.72 -1.08
N GLU A 84 -11.39 -11.85 -0.61
CA GLU A 84 -11.70 -10.60 -1.32
C GLU A 84 -10.77 -9.45 -0.96
N ASN A 85 -10.61 -8.49 -1.89
CA ASN A 85 -9.88 -7.25 -1.65
C ASN A 85 -10.78 -6.18 -1.00
N THR A 86 -11.50 -6.54 0.07
CA THR A 86 -12.35 -5.58 0.80
C THR A 86 -11.57 -4.82 1.87
N HIS A 87 -10.36 -5.29 2.19
CA HIS A 87 -9.52 -4.79 3.26
C HIS A 87 -9.03 -3.34 3.07
N PHE A 88 -8.94 -2.87 1.82
CA PHE A 88 -8.31 -1.59 1.49
C PHE A 88 -9.26 -0.57 0.84
N GLY A 89 -10.55 -0.88 0.71
CA GLY A 89 -11.50 -0.04 -0.02
C GLY A 89 -11.18 0.03 -1.53
N GLN A 90 -11.55 1.14 -2.17
CA GLN A 90 -11.21 1.37 -3.58
C GLN A 90 -9.79 1.90 -3.69
N LEU A 91 -8.86 1.07 -4.17
CA LEU A 91 -7.47 1.48 -4.39
C LEU A 91 -7.26 2.07 -5.79
N PRO A 92 -6.26 2.94 -5.98
CA PRO A 92 -5.81 3.32 -7.32
C PRO A 92 -5.39 2.09 -8.11
N THR A 93 -5.57 2.16 -9.42
CA THR A 93 -5.01 1.23 -10.39
C THR A 93 -3.49 1.42 -10.48
N LEU A 94 -2.79 0.45 -11.07
CA LEU A 94 -1.35 0.57 -11.29
C LEU A 94 -0.99 1.79 -12.16
N SER A 95 -1.82 2.15 -13.13
CA SER A 95 -1.61 3.34 -13.96
C SER A 95 -1.72 4.63 -13.14
N GLU A 96 -2.78 4.77 -12.34
CA GLU A 96 -2.97 5.92 -11.45
C GLU A 96 -1.86 6.00 -10.39
N PHE A 97 -1.37 4.84 -9.94
CA PHE A 97 -0.23 4.79 -9.05
C PHE A 97 1.07 5.23 -9.73
N GLN A 98 1.33 4.80 -10.96
CA GLN A 98 2.48 5.24 -11.74
C GLN A 98 2.46 6.75 -11.96
N ASP A 99 1.29 7.34 -12.24
CA ASP A 99 1.15 8.80 -12.36
C ASP A 99 1.49 9.51 -11.04
N THR A 100 1.06 8.93 -9.91
CA THR A 100 1.40 9.42 -8.56
C THR A 100 2.90 9.33 -8.30
N LEU A 101 3.55 8.24 -8.69
CA LEU A 101 5.00 8.06 -8.58
C LEU A 101 5.75 9.07 -9.43
N ASN A 102 5.36 9.25 -10.68
CA ASN A 102 5.97 10.22 -11.60
C ASN A 102 5.83 11.64 -11.05
N ALA A 103 4.67 11.98 -10.47
CA ALA A 103 4.45 13.26 -9.81
C ALA A 103 5.29 13.43 -8.53
N LEU A 104 5.48 12.36 -7.74
CA LEU A 104 6.36 12.38 -6.58
C LEU A 104 7.82 12.58 -7.01
N GLU A 105 8.33 11.79 -7.95
CA GLU A 105 9.70 11.89 -8.48
C GLU A 105 9.98 13.28 -9.08
N SER A 106 9.07 13.81 -9.90
CA SER A 106 9.21 15.17 -10.47
C SER A 106 9.28 16.25 -9.38
N ASN A 107 8.50 16.11 -8.30
CA ASN A 107 8.56 17.01 -7.15
C ASN A 107 9.84 16.82 -6.30
N PHE A 108 10.39 15.60 -6.26
CA PHE A 108 11.69 15.33 -5.63
C PHE A 108 12.85 15.96 -6.42
N GLU A 109 12.83 15.88 -7.75
CA GLU A 109 13.82 16.53 -8.62
C GLU A 109 13.79 18.05 -8.46
N LEU A 110 12.61 18.67 -8.44
CA LEU A 110 12.47 20.12 -8.24
C LEU A 110 13.02 20.61 -6.89
N ARG A 111 12.87 19.82 -5.81
CA ARG A 111 13.45 20.15 -4.49
C ARG A 111 14.96 19.94 -4.40
N SER A 112 15.55 19.12 -5.27
CA SER A 112 17.01 18.88 -5.29
C SER A 112 17.79 19.99 -6.01
N ILE A 113 17.10 20.84 -6.77
CA ILE A 113 17.71 21.92 -7.57
C ILE A 113 17.65 23.28 -6.85
N ALA A 114 16.93 23.38 -5.72
CA ALA A 114 16.75 24.59 -4.93
C ALA A 114 17.67 24.70 -3.71
#